data_AF-A0A248YRW0-F1
#
_entry.id   AF-A0A248YRW0-F1
#
_cell.length_a   1.000
_cell.length_b   1.000
_cell.length_c   1.000
_cell.angle_alpha   90.00
_cell.angle_beta   90.00
_cell.angle_gamma   90.00
#
_symmetry.space_group_name_H-M   'P 1'
#
loop_
_entity.id
_entity.type
_entity.pdbx_description
1 polymer ?
#
loop_
_entity_poly.entity_id
_entity_poly.type
_entity_poly.pdbx_seq_one_letter_code
_entity_poly.pdbx_strand_id
1 'polypeptide(L)'
;MTVVAVRDARRSVASWCRRHTLGGEGAIAAARRGSEQVGESTVLTRRQELDLIALVRDRYPEEFGLDESGPDDELWSRHSLTEVINRRFQVSLDPTDVAGYLLAWGLGPREATDRACGLCVAEVTDWMDREYPAIVRTAREHQAELYWVGRTRIHGASPSADVLSAISTRGRTRFLLTAPSVDPSLPREFLLRLSGRDGRTVHAVVDGSWTRVEWPRRIPARIVLHPLPSCGRTT
;
A
#
# COMPACT_ATOMS: atom_id res chain seq x y z
N MET A 1 13.35 5.42 2.32
CA MET A 1 12.32 4.37 2.45
C MET A 1 11.68 4.50 3.82
N THR A 2 10.37 4.73 3.87
CA THR A 2 9.62 4.76 5.13
C THR A 2 9.52 3.33 5.67
N VAL A 3 9.91 3.16 6.94
CA VAL A 3 9.94 1.87 7.61
C VAL A 3 8.60 1.65 8.29
N VAL A 4 8.03 0.45 8.14
CA VAL A 4 6.74 0.15 8.76
C VAL A 4 6.80 -1.17 9.54
N ALA A 5 5.97 -1.35 10.57
CA ALA A 5 6.07 -2.44 11.53
C ALA A 5 4.75 -3.19 11.73
N VAL A 6 4.85 -4.52 11.87
CA VAL A 6 3.76 -5.43 12.25
C VAL A 6 3.00 -4.92 13.49
N ARG A 7 1.66 -5.02 13.50
CA ARG A 7 0.82 -4.51 14.58
C ARG A 7 1.07 -5.28 15.88
N ASP A 8 1.64 -4.62 16.88
CA ASP A 8 1.82 -5.22 18.22
C ASP A 8 0.57 -5.00 19.09
N ALA A 9 -0.08 -6.09 19.51
CA ALA A 9 -1.21 -6.07 20.42
C ALA A 9 -0.84 -5.62 21.86
N ARG A 10 0.45 -5.58 22.23
CA ARG A 10 0.90 -5.15 23.56
C ARG A 10 1.19 -3.65 23.59
N ARG A 11 0.37 -2.90 24.33
CA ARG A 11 0.51 -1.45 24.60
C ARG A 11 1.67 -1.13 25.56
N SER A 12 2.89 -1.57 25.27
CA SER A 12 4.08 -1.21 26.06
C SER A 12 4.75 0.06 25.53
N VAL A 13 5.40 0.84 26.40
CA VAL A 13 6.17 2.05 26.03
C VAL A 13 7.24 1.77 24.96
N ALA A 14 7.76 0.54 24.91
CA ALA A 14 8.66 0.08 23.85
C ALA A 14 7.98 -0.07 22.48
N SER A 15 6.66 -0.32 22.42
CA SER A 15 5.84 -0.28 21.19
C SER A 15 5.58 1.18 20.75
N TRP A 16 5.58 2.14 21.68
CA TRP A 16 5.47 3.57 21.42
C TRP A 16 6.73 4.15 20.77
N CYS A 17 7.90 3.95 21.38
CA CYS A 17 9.17 4.43 20.83
C CYS A 17 9.44 3.83 19.44
N ARG A 18 9.17 2.54 19.25
CA ARG A 18 9.41 1.85 17.97
C ARG A 18 8.50 2.32 16.83
N ARG A 19 7.30 2.81 17.14
CA ARG A 19 6.38 3.44 16.18
C ARG A 19 6.77 4.88 15.85
N HIS A 20 7.32 5.62 16.82
CA HIS A 20 7.77 7.01 16.64
C HIS A 20 9.07 7.13 15.84
N THR A 21 9.97 6.14 15.88
CA THR A 21 11.25 6.22 15.15
C THR A 21 11.11 5.97 13.64
N LEU A 22 9.97 5.44 13.16
CA LEU A 22 9.87 4.84 11.82
C LEU A 22 8.83 5.51 10.89
N GLY A 23 8.01 6.42 11.42
CA GLY A 23 7.21 7.35 10.63
C GLY A 23 7.13 8.67 11.39
N GLY A 24 7.52 9.78 10.74
CA GLY A 24 7.24 11.12 11.24
C GLY A 24 5.76 11.30 11.60
N GLU A 25 5.46 12.37 12.34
CA GLU A 25 4.29 12.68 13.17
C GLU A 25 2.88 12.12 12.83
N GLY A 26 2.63 11.61 11.63
CA GLY A 26 1.37 10.98 11.19
C GLY A 26 1.07 9.56 11.70
N ALA A 27 1.91 8.93 12.53
CA ALA A 27 1.68 7.56 13.04
C ALA A 27 0.84 7.49 14.34
N ILE A 28 0.10 8.55 14.68
CA ILE A 28 -0.73 8.62 15.90
C ILE A 28 -2.20 8.89 15.54
N ALA A 29 -2.89 7.90 15.00
CA ALA A 29 -4.36 7.88 15.05
C ALA A 29 -4.91 6.46 14.88
N ALA A 30 -5.44 5.90 15.97
CA ALA A 30 -6.66 5.08 16.06
C ALA A 30 -6.60 4.12 17.28
N ALA A 31 -6.55 4.68 18.49
CA ALA A 31 -7.03 3.96 19.66
C ALA A 31 -8.50 4.32 19.86
N ARG A 32 -9.44 3.55 19.27
CA ARG A 32 -10.83 3.63 19.70
C ARG A 32 -10.92 3.08 21.13
N ARG A 33 -11.50 3.90 22.00
CA ARG A 33 -11.97 3.54 23.34
C ARG A 33 -13.22 2.66 23.20
N GLY A 34 -13.30 1.62 24.03
CA GLY A 34 -14.54 0.92 24.38
C GLY A 34 -15.02 -0.15 23.41
N SER A 35 -14.67 -1.41 23.69
CA SER A 35 -15.63 -2.53 23.69
C SER A 35 -14.96 -3.71 24.39
N GLU A 36 -15.22 -3.86 25.69
CA GLU A 36 -15.14 -5.15 26.35
C GLU A 36 -16.39 -5.93 25.93
N GLN A 37 -16.21 -6.91 25.06
CA GLN A 37 -17.15 -8.01 24.92
C GLN A 37 -16.38 -9.32 24.90
N VAL A 38 -16.74 -10.16 25.86
CA VAL A 38 -16.25 -11.51 26.08
C VAL A 38 -16.65 -12.38 24.89
N GLY A 39 -15.67 -12.90 24.15
CA GLY A 39 -15.85 -13.88 23.08
C GLY A 39 -14.94 -13.62 21.88
N GLU A 40 -13.93 -14.49 21.72
CA GLU A 40 -12.99 -14.57 20.57
C GLU A 40 -12.13 -13.33 20.27
N SER A 41 -10.84 -13.56 20.01
CA SER A 41 -9.88 -12.46 19.77
C SER A 41 -10.23 -11.72 18.47
N THR A 42 -10.79 -10.51 18.57
CA THR A 42 -11.05 -9.57 17.45
C THR A 42 -9.78 -8.98 16.83
N VAL A 43 -8.61 -9.53 17.18
CA VAL A 43 -7.29 -9.05 16.75
C VAL A 43 -6.42 -10.27 16.49
N LEU A 44 -5.73 -10.32 15.35
CA LEU A 44 -4.67 -11.29 15.08
C LEU A 44 -3.56 -11.15 16.10
N THR A 45 -3.11 -12.28 16.63
CA THR A 45 -1.85 -12.36 17.36
C THR A 45 -0.68 -12.01 16.43
N ARG A 46 0.44 -11.56 17.01
CA ARG A 46 1.67 -11.28 16.24
C ARG A 46 2.08 -12.46 15.34
N ARG A 47 1.95 -13.70 15.83
CA ARG A 47 2.27 -14.90 15.04
C ARG A 47 1.33 -15.05 13.84
N GLN A 48 0.03 -14.86 14.03
CA GLN A 48 -0.95 -14.92 12.92
C GLN A 48 -0.69 -13.83 11.88
N GLU A 49 -0.32 -12.61 12.29
CA GLU A 49 0.02 -11.55 11.33
C GLU A 49 1.30 -11.89 10.54
N LEU A 50 2.30 -12.51 11.17
CA LEU A 50 3.51 -12.99 10.48
C LEU A 50 3.19 -14.13 9.51
N ASP A 51 2.36 -15.09 9.94
CA ASP A 51 1.89 -16.19 9.10
C ASP A 51 1.08 -15.65 7.90
N LEU A 52 0.27 -14.61 8.10
CA LEU A 52 -0.48 -13.93 7.04
C LEU A 52 0.47 -13.27 6.03
N ILE A 53 1.45 -12.49 6.51
CA ILE A 53 2.47 -11.86 5.66
C ILE A 53 3.22 -12.91 4.84
N ALA A 54 3.58 -14.05 5.44
CA ALA A 54 4.24 -15.13 4.74
C ALA A 54 3.30 -15.80 3.71
N LEU A 55 2.02 -15.96 4.05
CA LEU A 55 1.01 -16.60 3.21
C LEU A 55 0.70 -15.81 1.93
N VAL A 56 0.61 -14.48 2.01
CA VAL A 56 0.17 -13.63 0.88
C VAL A 56 1.31 -13.03 0.07
N ARG A 57 2.56 -13.20 0.53
CA ARG A 57 3.74 -12.69 -0.16
C ARG A 57 3.99 -13.45 -1.46
N ASP A 58 4.37 -12.69 -2.50
CA ASP A 58 4.66 -13.18 -3.85
C ASP A 58 3.48 -13.96 -4.47
N ARG A 59 2.26 -13.70 -3.95
CA ARG A 59 1.03 -14.36 -4.35
C ARG A 59 -0.08 -13.35 -4.60
N TYR A 60 -1.09 -13.77 -5.35
CA TYR A 60 -2.24 -12.94 -5.72
C TYR A 60 -3.57 -13.52 -5.19
N PRO A 61 -4.64 -12.69 -5.07
CA PRO A 61 -5.93 -13.15 -4.56
C PRO A 61 -6.54 -14.34 -5.32
N GLU A 62 -6.34 -14.43 -6.65
CA GLU A 62 -6.90 -15.54 -7.44
C GLU A 62 -6.40 -16.91 -6.97
N GLU A 63 -5.19 -17.00 -6.43
CA GLU A 63 -4.63 -18.26 -5.94
C GLU A 63 -5.29 -18.74 -4.63
N PHE A 64 -6.25 -17.98 -4.11
CA PHE A 64 -7.06 -18.28 -2.93
C PHE A 64 -8.55 -18.42 -3.29
N GLY A 65 -8.88 -18.49 -4.59
CA GLY A 65 -10.25 -18.56 -5.08
C GLY A 65 -11.04 -17.27 -4.81
N LEU A 66 -10.37 -16.12 -4.93
CA LEU A 66 -10.98 -14.79 -4.79
C LEU A 66 -11.14 -14.06 -6.13
N ASP A 67 -10.91 -14.75 -7.24
CA ASP A 67 -11.13 -14.26 -8.60
C ASP A 67 -12.61 -13.98 -8.91
N GLU A 68 -13.53 -14.65 -8.22
CA GLU A 68 -14.98 -14.42 -8.33
C GLU A 68 -15.50 -13.27 -7.45
N SER A 69 -14.65 -12.69 -6.59
CA SER A 69 -15.06 -11.69 -5.59
C SER A 69 -15.25 -10.28 -6.17
N GLY A 70 -14.82 -10.04 -7.42
CA GLY A 70 -15.14 -8.85 -8.19
C GLY A 70 -14.14 -8.54 -9.32
N PRO A 71 -14.46 -7.62 -10.25
CA PRO A 71 -13.64 -7.24 -11.44
C PRO A 71 -12.32 -6.51 -11.10
N ASP A 72 -11.97 -6.56 -9.83
CA ASP A 72 -11.21 -5.59 -9.08
C ASP A 72 -10.05 -6.30 -8.37
N ASP A 73 -10.18 -7.59 -8.08
CA ASP A 73 -9.31 -8.36 -7.18
C ASP A 73 -8.11 -9.02 -7.86
N GLU A 74 -7.57 -8.36 -8.88
CA GLU A 74 -6.27 -8.71 -9.50
C GLU A 74 -5.08 -8.45 -8.56
N LEU A 75 -5.27 -7.61 -7.54
CA LEU A 75 -4.31 -7.31 -6.48
C LEU A 75 -4.99 -7.40 -5.12
N TRP A 76 -4.19 -7.61 -4.07
CA TRP A 76 -4.70 -7.59 -2.71
C TRP A 76 -5.41 -6.28 -2.40
N SER A 77 -6.54 -6.40 -1.74
CA SER A 77 -7.38 -5.31 -1.29
C SER A 77 -7.75 -5.54 0.17
N ARG A 78 -8.33 -4.52 0.80
CA ARG A 78 -8.86 -4.66 2.16
C ARG A 78 -9.89 -5.80 2.24
N HIS A 79 -10.72 -5.95 1.21
CA HIS A 79 -11.74 -6.99 1.17
C HIS A 79 -11.12 -8.39 1.00
N SER A 80 -10.29 -8.59 -0.02
CA SER A 80 -9.68 -9.92 -0.27
C SER A 80 -8.77 -10.37 0.87
N LEU A 81 -8.07 -9.44 1.54
CA LEU A 81 -7.30 -9.78 2.73
C LEU A 81 -8.20 -10.18 3.91
N THR A 82 -9.36 -9.53 4.10
CA THR A 82 -10.34 -9.89 5.14
C THR A 82 -10.83 -11.33 4.95
N GLU A 83 -11.18 -11.68 3.72
CA GLU A 83 -11.60 -13.04 3.35
C GLU A 83 -10.53 -14.08 3.68
N VAL A 84 -9.26 -13.85 3.27
CA VAL A 84 -8.15 -14.76 3.58
C VAL A 84 -7.94 -14.90 5.08
N ILE A 85 -7.98 -13.79 5.83
CA ILE A 85 -7.78 -13.80 7.28
C ILE A 85 -8.85 -14.66 7.96
N ASN A 86 -10.12 -14.39 7.69
CA ASN A 86 -11.23 -15.07 8.34
C ASN A 86 -11.22 -16.57 8.00
N ARG A 87 -10.97 -16.94 6.74
CA ARG A 87 -10.85 -18.35 6.32
C ARG A 87 -9.64 -19.05 6.96
N ARG A 88 -8.47 -18.40 6.98
CA ARG A 88 -7.22 -19.02 7.44
C ARG A 88 -7.14 -19.20 8.95
N PHE A 89 -7.66 -18.24 9.70
CA PHE A 89 -7.51 -18.19 11.16
C PHE A 89 -8.81 -18.46 11.92
N GLN A 90 -9.94 -18.65 11.20
CA GLN A 90 -11.25 -18.91 11.80
C GLN A 90 -11.62 -17.82 12.82
N VAL A 91 -11.42 -16.56 12.41
CA VAL A 91 -11.75 -15.35 13.17
C VAL A 91 -12.82 -14.56 12.42
N SER A 92 -13.49 -13.65 13.11
CA SER A 92 -14.52 -12.78 12.54
C SER A 92 -14.05 -11.33 12.52
N LEU A 93 -13.06 -11.01 11.69
CA LEU A 93 -12.64 -9.62 11.48
C LEU A 93 -13.50 -8.95 10.43
N ASP A 94 -13.81 -7.68 10.64
CA ASP A 94 -14.42 -6.82 9.63
C ASP A 94 -13.35 -6.05 8.81
N PRO A 95 -13.74 -5.42 7.68
CA PRO A 95 -12.79 -4.63 6.88
C PRO A 95 -12.12 -3.47 7.65
N THR A 96 -12.76 -2.92 8.69
CA THR A 96 -12.20 -1.85 9.54
C THR A 96 -11.07 -2.38 10.40
N ASP A 97 -11.21 -3.57 10.97
CA ASP A 97 -10.15 -4.23 11.74
C ASP A 97 -8.91 -4.47 10.85
N VAL A 98 -9.15 -4.94 9.63
CA VAL A 98 -8.11 -5.18 8.62
C VAL A 98 -7.43 -3.89 8.19
N ALA A 99 -8.15 -2.77 8.11
CA ALA A 99 -7.56 -1.46 7.80
C ALA A 99 -6.44 -1.08 8.79
N GLY A 100 -6.55 -1.46 10.06
CA GLY A 100 -5.51 -1.22 11.06
C GLY A 100 -4.20 -1.97 10.76
N TYR A 101 -4.27 -3.16 10.17
CA TYR A 101 -3.09 -3.90 9.71
C TYR A 101 -2.48 -3.28 8.46
N LEU A 102 -3.32 -2.89 7.50
CA LEU A 102 -2.86 -2.21 6.28
C LEU A 102 -2.15 -0.89 6.61
N LEU A 103 -2.70 -0.09 7.54
CA LEU A 103 -2.05 1.10 8.09
C LEU A 103 -0.69 0.75 8.70
N ALA A 104 -0.66 -0.28 9.53
CA ALA A 104 0.56 -0.82 10.11
C ALA A 104 1.49 -1.52 9.09
N TRP A 105 1.15 -1.62 7.81
CA TRP A 105 2.04 -2.07 6.73
C TRP A 105 2.45 -0.93 5.78
N GLY A 106 1.92 0.27 6.01
CA GLY A 106 2.29 1.49 5.28
C GLY A 106 1.30 1.87 4.19
N LEU A 107 0.13 1.23 4.18
CA LEU A 107 -0.91 1.39 3.16
C LEU A 107 -1.96 2.44 3.55
N GLY A 108 -1.59 3.35 4.44
CA GLY A 108 -2.43 4.48 4.83
C GLY A 108 -2.48 5.58 3.78
N PRO A 109 -3.52 6.43 3.81
CA PRO A 109 -3.49 7.71 3.12
C PRO A 109 -2.24 8.49 3.53
N ARG A 110 -1.57 9.10 2.55
CA ARG A 110 -0.37 9.91 2.73
C ARG A 110 -0.51 11.15 1.87
N GLU A 111 -0.12 12.30 2.40
CA GLU A 111 -0.03 13.50 1.60
C GLU A 111 1.08 13.37 0.56
N ALA A 112 1.07 14.21 -0.47
CA ALA A 112 2.09 14.17 -1.51
C ALA A 112 3.50 14.45 -0.94
N THR A 113 3.58 15.41 0.00
CA THR A 113 4.80 15.78 0.72
C THR A 113 5.36 14.64 1.56
N ASP A 114 4.50 13.84 2.21
CA ASP A 114 4.91 12.65 2.96
C ASP A 114 5.60 11.59 2.08
N ARG A 115 5.32 11.61 0.77
CA ARG A 115 5.89 10.68 -0.22
C ARG A 115 7.22 11.17 -0.79
N ALA A 116 7.56 12.44 -0.59
CA ALA A 116 8.81 13.03 -1.05
C ALA A 116 10.00 12.57 -0.18
N CYS A 117 11.21 12.57 -0.77
CA CYS A 117 12.42 12.64 0.05
C CYS A 117 12.42 14.00 0.79
N GLY A 118 13.08 14.07 1.96
CA GLY A 118 13.13 15.31 2.75
C GLY A 118 13.69 16.52 1.99
N LEU A 119 14.53 16.31 0.98
CA LEU A 119 15.08 17.38 0.15
C LEU A 119 14.14 17.85 -0.97
N CYS A 120 13.08 17.11 -1.30
CA CYS A 120 12.15 17.43 -2.39
C CYS A 120 10.78 17.88 -1.92
N VAL A 121 10.57 18.10 -0.63
CA VAL A 121 9.27 18.55 -0.12
C VAL A 121 8.80 19.83 -0.84
N ALA A 122 9.69 20.82 -0.99
CA ALA A 122 9.35 22.08 -1.67
C ALA A 122 9.02 21.88 -3.17
N GLU A 123 9.77 21.01 -3.85
CA GLU A 123 9.55 20.69 -5.27
C GLU A 123 8.22 19.96 -5.47
N VAL A 124 7.90 19.01 -4.59
CA VAL A 124 6.61 18.30 -4.59
C VAL A 124 5.46 19.24 -4.29
N THR A 125 5.63 20.24 -3.42
CA THR A 125 4.62 21.26 -3.19
C THR A 125 4.35 22.10 -4.45
N ASP A 126 5.39 22.63 -5.11
CA ASP A 126 5.22 23.39 -6.36
C ASP A 126 4.55 22.54 -7.46
N TRP A 127 4.97 21.28 -7.56
CA TRP A 127 4.40 20.31 -8.49
C TRP A 127 2.91 20.02 -8.21
N MET A 128 2.52 19.92 -6.95
CA MET A 128 1.13 19.74 -6.54
C MET A 128 0.25 20.93 -6.94
N ASP A 129 0.79 22.15 -6.93
CA ASP A 129 0.05 23.35 -7.31
C ASP A 129 -0.02 23.53 -8.84
N ARG A 130 1.02 23.13 -9.56
CA ARG A 130 1.19 23.47 -10.99
C ARG A 130 0.91 22.33 -11.95
N GLU A 131 1.35 21.12 -11.64
CA GLU A 131 1.31 19.97 -12.55
C GLU A 131 0.20 18.96 -12.18
N TYR A 132 0.06 18.64 -10.90
CA TYR A 132 -0.93 17.67 -10.44
C TYR A 132 -2.37 17.97 -10.88
N PRO A 133 -2.87 19.23 -10.89
CA PRO A 133 -4.22 19.54 -11.36
C PRO A 133 -4.42 19.17 -12.83
N ALA A 134 -3.40 19.29 -13.68
CA ALA A 134 -3.46 18.88 -15.08
C ALA A 134 -3.60 17.35 -15.19
N ILE A 135 -2.84 16.59 -14.40
CA ILE A 135 -2.94 15.12 -14.35
C ILE A 135 -4.34 14.68 -13.93
N VAL A 136 -4.92 15.34 -12.92
CA VAL A 136 -6.30 15.06 -12.46
C VAL A 136 -7.32 15.36 -13.56
N ARG A 137 -7.19 16.46 -14.29
CA ARG A 137 -8.06 16.77 -15.44
C ARG A 137 -7.96 15.71 -16.52
N THR A 138 -6.75 15.36 -16.96
CA THR A 138 -6.54 14.35 -18.00
C THR A 138 -7.04 12.97 -17.56
N ALA A 139 -6.84 12.58 -16.29
CA ALA A 139 -7.39 11.33 -15.77
C ALA A 139 -8.92 11.32 -15.83
N ARG A 140 -9.59 12.44 -15.53
CA ARG A 140 -11.06 12.56 -15.65
C ARG A 140 -11.52 12.48 -17.10
N GLU A 141 -10.84 13.17 -18.01
CA GLU A 141 -11.13 13.14 -19.46
C GLU A 141 -11.01 11.73 -20.02
N HIS A 142 -9.99 10.98 -19.58
CA HIS A 142 -9.79 9.58 -19.95
C HIS A 142 -10.69 8.59 -19.20
N GLN A 143 -11.57 9.07 -18.31
CA GLN A 143 -12.36 8.25 -17.39
C GLN A 143 -11.49 7.22 -16.63
N ALA A 144 -10.27 7.63 -16.28
CA ALA A 144 -9.25 6.79 -15.67
C ALA A 144 -9.33 6.79 -14.15
N GLU A 145 -8.91 5.68 -13.54
CA GLU A 145 -8.60 5.65 -12.11
C GLU A 145 -7.21 6.27 -11.89
N LEU A 146 -7.12 7.20 -10.92
CA LEU A 146 -5.87 7.85 -10.53
C LEU A 146 -5.37 7.24 -9.21
N TYR A 147 -4.18 6.64 -9.25
CA TYR A 147 -3.53 6.02 -8.11
C TYR A 147 -2.23 6.73 -7.74
N TRP A 148 -1.96 6.79 -6.44
CA TRP A 148 -0.63 7.05 -5.91
C TRP A 148 0.09 5.72 -5.69
N VAL A 149 1.17 5.49 -6.42
CA VAL A 149 1.96 4.26 -6.39
C VAL A 149 3.24 4.49 -5.59
N GLY A 150 3.55 3.57 -4.68
CA GLY A 150 4.73 3.67 -3.84
C GLY A 150 5.13 2.34 -3.21
N ARG A 151 6.31 2.32 -2.60
CA ARG A 151 6.87 1.15 -1.93
C ARG A 151 7.23 1.46 -0.48
N THR A 152 6.83 0.58 0.41
CA THR A 152 7.30 0.54 1.80
C THR A 152 7.93 -0.82 2.09
N ARG A 153 8.60 -0.91 3.24
CA ARG A 153 9.11 -2.18 3.75
C ARG A 153 8.50 -2.46 5.11
N ILE A 154 7.99 -3.67 5.28
CA ILE A 154 7.58 -4.20 6.59
C ILE A 154 8.84 -4.75 7.27
N HIS A 155 9.28 -4.06 8.31
CA HIS A 155 10.35 -4.47 9.19
C HIS A 155 9.78 -5.17 10.45
N GLY A 156 10.57 -6.05 11.07
CA GLY A 156 10.14 -6.79 12.26
C GLY A 156 9.23 -7.99 11.98
N ALA A 157 8.90 -8.24 10.70
CA ALA A 157 8.49 -9.54 10.20
C ALA A 157 9.73 -10.34 9.80
N SER A 158 9.82 -11.59 10.24
CA SER A 158 10.79 -12.56 9.73
C SER A 158 10.01 -13.63 8.96
N PRO A 159 10.16 -13.72 7.63
CA PRO A 159 11.00 -12.86 6.80
C PRO A 159 10.39 -11.46 6.60
N SER A 160 11.20 -10.43 6.36
CA SER A 160 10.72 -9.08 6.03
C SER A 160 10.04 -9.07 4.66
N ALA A 161 9.17 -8.11 4.35
CA ALA A 161 8.50 -8.01 3.05
C ALA A 161 8.54 -6.58 2.54
N ASP A 162 8.63 -6.42 1.22
CA ASP A 162 8.33 -5.15 0.57
C ASP A 162 6.84 -5.10 0.25
N VAL A 163 6.24 -3.92 0.37
CA VAL A 163 4.84 -3.69 0.03
C VAL A 163 4.80 -2.67 -1.09
N LEU A 164 4.31 -3.10 -2.24
CA LEU A 164 3.95 -2.22 -3.33
C LEU A 164 2.50 -1.82 -3.13
N SER A 165 2.23 -0.53 -3.25
CA SER A 165 0.94 0.05 -2.93
C SER A 165 0.47 0.94 -4.06
N ALA A 166 -0.84 0.95 -4.28
CA ALA A 166 -1.55 1.87 -5.15
C ALA A 166 -2.81 2.33 -4.41
N ILE A 167 -2.85 3.60 -4.04
CA ILE A 167 -3.96 4.19 -3.28
C ILE A 167 -4.68 5.18 -4.18
N SER A 168 -5.96 4.93 -4.46
CA SER A 168 -6.75 5.83 -5.30
C SER A 168 -7.13 7.10 -4.56
N THR A 169 -7.51 8.14 -5.31
CA THR A 169 -8.08 9.38 -4.74
C THR A 169 -9.39 9.15 -3.97
N ARG A 170 -10.04 7.98 -4.16
CA ARG A 170 -11.23 7.56 -3.43
C ARG A 170 -10.92 6.64 -2.23
N GLY A 171 -9.64 6.48 -1.88
CA GLY A 171 -9.21 5.64 -0.76
C GLY A 171 -9.24 4.14 -1.04
N ARG A 172 -9.33 3.70 -2.30
CA ARG A 172 -9.21 2.28 -2.65
C ARG A 172 -7.73 1.90 -2.63
N THR A 173 -7.37 0.95 -1.77
CA THR A 173 -6.02 0.43 -1.67
C THR A 173 -5.89 -0.88 -2.44
N ARG A 174 -4.90 -0.93 -3.33
CA ARG A 174 -4.40 -2.14 -3.99
C ARG A 174 -2.95 -2.34 -3.61
N PHE A 175 -2.56 -3.57 -3.32
CA PHE A 175 -1.18 -3.83 -2.90
C PHE A 175 -0.70 -5.22 -3.28
N LEU A 176 0.61 -5.39 -3.23
CA LEU A 176 1.31 -6.65 -3.40
C LEU A 176 2.44 -6.71 -2.37
N LEU A 177 2.55 -7.84 -1.66
CA LEU A 177 3.71 -8.13 -0.84
C LEU A 177 4.71 -8.91 -1.68
N THR A 178 5.98 -8.51 -1.64
CA THR A 178 7.05 -9.25 -2.29
C THR A 178 8.17 -9.59 -1.32
N ALA A 179 8.98 -10.58 -1.68
CA ALA A 179 10.28 -10.74 -1.05
C ALA A 179 11.07 -9.41 -1.08
N PRO A 180 11.83 -9.08 -0.02
CA PRO A 180 12.54 -7.83 0.07
C PRO A 180 13.71 -7.81 -0.91
N SER A 181 13.79 -6.75 -1.72
CA SER A 181 14.89 -6.53 -2.66
C SER A 181 15.61 -5.23 -2.34
N VAL A 182 16.93 -5.17 -2.57
CA VAL A 182 17.70 -3.94 -2.31
C VAL A 182 17.27 -2.84 -3.29
N ASP A 183 17.13 -3.18 -4.57
CA ASP A 183 16.79 -2.23 -5.63
C ASP A 183 15.86 -2.88 -6.68
N PRO A 184 14.59 -3.15 -6.33
CA PRO A 184 13.65 -3.73 -7.27
C PRO A 184 13.16 -2.68 -8.26
N SER A 185 13.10 -3.05 -9.54
CA SER A 185 12.35 -2.29 -10.54
C SER A 185 10.86 -2.23 -10.20
N LEU A 186 10.15 -1.24 -10.74
CA LEU A 186 8.69 -1.16 -10.63
C LEU A 186 8.09 -2.35 -11.41
N PRO A 187 7.43 -3.32 -10.74
CA PRO A 187 6.96 -4.52 -11.40
C PRO A 187 5.90 -4.18 -12.43
N ARG A 188 6.18 -4.52 -13.70
CA ARG A 188 5.23 -4.36 -14.81
C ARG A 188 3.89 -5.01 -14.51
N GLU A 189 3.92 -6.20 -13.91
CA GLU A 189 2.73 -6.98 -13.61
C GLU A 189 1.80 -6.27 -12.61
N PHE A 190 2.37 -5.60 -11.59
CA PHE A 190 1.60 -4.81 -10.65
C PHE A 190 0.79 -3.72 -11.36
N LEU A 191 1.42 -3.00 -12.31
CA LEU A 191 0.74 -1.97 -13.08
C LEU A 191 -0.34 -2.55 -14.01
N LEU A 192 -0.07 -3.69 -14.66
CA LEU A 192 -1.06 -4.35 -15.51
C LEU A 192 -2.32 -4.74 -14.74
N ARG A 193 -2.12 -5.30 -13.54
CA ARG A 193 -3.20 -5.73 -12.65
C ARG A 193 -4.00 -4.56 -12.07
N LEU A 194 -3.41 -3.37 -11.96
CA LEU A 194 -4.17 -2.15 -11.59
C LEU A 194 -5.26 -1.79 -12.62
N SER A 195 -5.08 -2.14 -13.89
CA SER A 195 -6.13 -1.94 -14.91
C SER A 195 -7.33 -2.90 -14.72
N GLY A 196 -7.18 -3.96 -13.91
CA GLY A 196 -8.19 -5.01 -13.78
C GLY A 196 -8.38 -5.83 -15.06
N ARG A 197 -9.26 -6.84 -15.00
CA ARG A 197 -9.59 -7.71 -16.15
C ARG A 197 -10.20 -6.93 -17.32
N ASP A 198 -11.01 -5.93 -17.00
CA ASP A 198 -11.70 -5.10 -17.99
C ASP A 198 -10.77 -4.10 -18.71
N GLY A 199 -9.49 -4.05 -18.33
CA GLY A 199 -8.51 -3.20 -19.00
C GLY A 199 -8.77 -1.70 -18.82
N ARG A 200 -9.21 -1.29 -17.63
CA ARG A 200 -9.50 0.12 -17.32
C ARG A 200 -8.27 1.00 -17.50
N THR A 201 -8.52 2.24 -17.93
CA THR A 201 -7.49 3.27 -18.01
C THR A 201 -7.03 3.64 -16.60
N VAL A 202 -5.71 3.68 -16.41
CA VAL A 202 -5.05 3.96 -15.12
C VAL A 202 -4.05 5.08 -15.32
N HIS A 203 -4.16 6.10 -14.47
CA HIS A 203 -3.10 7.06 -14.24
C HIS A 203 -2.44 6.72 -12.91
N ALA A 204 -1.11 6.58 -12.89
CA ALA A 204 -0.37 6.28 -11.67
C ALA A 204 0.69 7.35 -11.42
N VAL A 205 0.57 8.07 -10.32
CA VAL A 205 1.63 8.94 -9.80
C VAL A 205 2.58 8.07 -8.99
N VAL A 206 3.78 7.85 -9.50
CA VAL A 206 4.80 7.00 -8.88
C VAL A 206 5.68 7.87 -7.99
N ASP A 207 5.77 7.55 -6.70
CA ASP A 207 6.62 8.27 -5.76
C ASP A 207 8.13 7.98 -5.96
N GLY A 208 8.97 8.60 -5.14
CA GLY A 208 10.43 8.45 -5.18
C GLY A 208 10.96 7.04 -4.82
N SER A 209 10.08 6.03 -4.71
CA SER A 209 10.46 4.62 -4.53
C SER A 209 11.18 4.01 -5.72
N TRP A 210 11.02 4.58 -6.92
CA TRP A 210 11.68 4.13 -8.14
C TRP A 210 12.26 5.29 -8.98
N THR A 211 13.44 5.10 -9.58
CA THR A 211 13.94 5.97 -10.66
C THR A 211 13.06 5.81 -11.90
N ARG A 212 13.11 6.75 -12.86
CA ARG A 212 12.50 6.52 -14.19
C ARG A 212 13.12 5.33 -14.94
N VAL A 213 14.39 5.01 -14.71
CA VAL A 213 15.06 3.88 -15.40
C VAL A 213 14.61 2.52 -14.86
N GLU A 214 14.11 2.49 -13.62
CA GLU A 214 13.49 1.31 -12.98
C GLU A 214 12.04 1.08 -13.44
N TRP A 215 11.46 1.98 -14.24
CA TRP A 215 10.10 1.80 -14.75
C TRP A 215 10.07 0.82 -15.93
N PRO A 216 8.97 0.06 -16.09
CA PRO A 216 8.83 -0.84 -17.21
C PRO A 216 8.77 -0.08 -18.53
N ARG A 217 9.69 -0.41 -19.45
CA ARG A 217 9.80 0.24 -20.78
C ARG A 217 8.59 0.05 -21.68
N ARG A 218 7.81 -1.01 -21.48
CA ARG A 218 6.67 -1.40 -22.33
C ARG A 218 5.43 -1.61 -21.48
N ILE A 219 4.56 -0.60 -21.43
CA ILE A 219 3.23 -0.68 -20.81
C ILE A 219 2.17 -0.31 -21.85
N PRO A 220 0.96 -0.88 -21.78
CA PRO A 220 -0.16 -0.48 -22.62
C PRO A 220 -0.46 1.01 -22.49
N ALA A 221 -0.88 1.67 -23.57
CA ALA A 221 -1.19 3.11 -23.59
C ALA A 221 -2.28 3.53 -22.59
N ARG A 222 -3.13 2.58 -22.17
CA ARG A 222 -4.12 2.78 -21.11
C ARG A 222 -3.53 2.95 -19.70
N ILE A 223 -2.23 2.71 -19.51
CA ILE A 223 -1.52 2.93 -18.24
C ILE A 223 -0.56 4.10 -18.45
N VAL A 224 -0.88 5.23 -17.82
CA VAL A 224 -0.08 6.46 -17.90
C VAL A 224 0.63 6.67 -16.57
N LEU A 225 1.96 6.71 -16.60
CA LEU A 225 2.79 6.92 -15.42
C LEU A 225 3.23 8.38 -15.32
N HIS A 226 3.05 8.97 -14.14
CA HIS A 226 3.45 10.33 -13.80
C HIS A 226 4.47 10.26 -12.68
N PRO A 227 5.64 10.91 -12.79
CA PRO A 227 6.62 10.88 -11.72
C PRO A 227 6.30 11.97 -10.70
N LEU A 228 6.30 11.60 -9.43
CA LEU A 228 6.45 12.58 -8.36
C LEU A 228 7.91 13.09 -8.36
N PRO A 229 8.14 14.40 -8.23
CA PRO A 229 9.50 14.93 -8.09
C PRO A 229 10.27 14.27 -6.94
N SER A 230 11.54 13.94 -7.16
CA SER A 230 12.38 13.28 -6.16
C SER A 230 13.88 13.51 -6.41
N CYS A 231 14.59 13.78 -5.33
CA CYS A 231 16.02 14.01 -5.28
C CYS A 231 16.76 12.68 -5.37
N GLY A 232 17.72 12.54 -6.27
CA GLY A 232 18.69 11.45 -6.20
C GLY A 232 18.36 10.19 -6.98
N ARG A 233 17.51 10.27 -8.01
CA ARG A 233 17.23 9.16 -8.93
C ARG A 233 17.11 9.61 -10.39
N THR A 234 17.91 10.63 -10.71
CA THR A 234 18.11 11.26 -12.02
C THR A 234 19.47 10.85 -12.58
N THR A 235 19.58 9.59 -13.00
CA THR A 235 20.57 9.13 -13.98
C THR A 235 19.99 7.96 -14.75
#